data_AF-Q2QTK0-F1
#
_entry.id   AF-Q2QTK0-F1
#
_cell.length_a   1.000
_cell.length_b   1.000
_cell.length_c   1.000
_cell.angle_alpha   90.00
_cell.angle_beta   90.00
_cell.angle_gamma   90.00
#
_symmetry.space_group_name_H-M   'P 1'
#
loop_
_entity.id
_entity.type
_entity.pdbx_description
1 polymer ?
#
loop_
_entity_poly.entity_id
_entity_poly.type
_entity_poly.pdbx_seq_one_letter_code
_entity_poly.pdbx_strand_id
1 'polypeptide(L)'
;MQVWPIEGIKKFETLSYLPPLTVEDLLKQIEYLLRSKWVPCLEFSKVGFVYRENHRSPGYYDGRYWTMWKLPMFGCTDATQVLKELEEAKKAYPDAFVRIIGFDNVRQVQLISFIAYKPPGCEESGGN
;
A
#
# COMPACT_ATOMS: atom_id res chain seq x y z
N MET A 1 3.88 -29.83 14.75
CA MET A 1 4.79 -28.69 14.53
C MET A 1 4.60 -28.24 13.10
N GLN A 2 4.24 -26.98 12.87
CA GLN A 2 4.18 -26.40 11.51
C GLN A 2 5.47 -25.64 11.25
N VAL A 3 5.97 -25.69 10.02
CA VAL A 3 7.19 -24.98 9.60
C VAL A 3 6.75 -23.77 8.78
N TRP A 4 7.29 -22.60 9.09
CA TRP A 4 7.00 -21.38 8.33
C TRP A 4 7.54 -21.52 6.90
N PRO A 5 6.76 -21.18 5.86
CA PRO A 5 7.23 -21.29 4.48
C PRO A 5 8.46 -20.39 4.23
N ILE A 6 9.30 -20.77 3.27
CA ILE A 6 10.50 -20.00 2.90
C ILE A 6 10.38 -19.32 1.53
N GLU A 7 9.38 -19.70 0.73
CA GLU A 7 9.11 -19.20 -0.62
C GLU A 7 7.64 -18.78 -0.74
N GLY A 8 7.34 -17.89 -1.69
CA GLY A 8 5.96 -17.45 -1.96
C GLY A 8 5.31 -16.59 -0.87
N ILE A 9 6.09 -16.09 0.10
CA ILE A 9 5.58 -15.37 1.30
C ILE A 9 6.12 -13.94 1.43
N LYS A 10 6.32 -13.23 0.31
CA LYS A 10 6.76 -11.84 0.36
C LYS A 10 5.71 -10.95 1.04
N LYS A 11 6.18 -9.98 1.83
CA LYS A 11 5.35 -9.11 2.67
C LYS A 11 5.42 -7.65 2.24
N PHE A 12 4.43 -6.87 2.67
CA PHE A 12 4.20 -5.48 2.25
C PHE A 12 4.00 -4.56 3.47
N GLU A 13 4.85 -4.71 4.49
CA GLU A 13 4.82 -3.92 5.72
C GLU A 13 3.49 -4.08 6.50
N THR A 14 3.00 -2.98 7.10
CA THR A 14 1.85 -2.96 8.01
C THR A 14 0.61 -3.63 7.40
N LEU A 15 -0.05 -4.48 8.21
CA LEU A 15 -1.21 -5.32 7.86
C LEU A 15 -0.92 -6.53 6.95
N SER A 16 0.25 -6.66 6.32
CA SER A 16 0.51 -7.72 5.33
C SER A 16 0.68 -9.15 5.87
N TYR A 17 0.68 -9.31 7.20
CA TYR A 17 0.66 -10.63 7.86
C TYR A 17 -0.76 -11.09 8.23
N LEU A 18 -1.75 -10.21 8.12
CA LEU A 18 -3.15 -10.55 8.35
C LEU A 18 -3.74 -11.19 7.08
N PRO A 19 -4.91 -11.85 7.19
CA PRO A 19 -5.69 -12.23 6.02
C PRO A 19 -5.94 -11.02 5.09
N PRO A 20 -6.13 -11.24 3.77
CA PRO A 20 -6.46 -10.17 2.84
C PRO A 20 -7.66 -9.37 3.32
N LEU A 21 -7.52 -8.04 3.30
CA LEU A 21 -8.60 -7.14 3.73
C LEU A 21 -9.76 -7.22 2.73
N THR A 22 -10.98 -7.34 3.25
CA THR A 22 -12.18 -7.15 2.42
C THR A 22 -12.35 -5.67 2.05
N VAL A 23 -13.28 -5.37 1.14
CA VAL A 23 -13.59 -3.98 0.77
C VAL A 23 -14.07 -3.19 1.99
N GLU A 24 -14.86 -3.80 2.86
CA GLU A 24 -15.34 -3.19 4.10
C GLU A 24 -14.20 -2.88 5.07
N ASP A 25 -13.23 -3.79 5.20
CA ASP A 25 -12.07 -3.56 6.07
C ASP A 25 -11.14 -2.49 5.51
N LEU A 26 -10.96 -2.43 4.18
CA LEU A 26 -10.23 -1.36 3.51
C LEU A 26 -10.88 0.00 3.77
N LEU A 27 -12.21 0.09 3.64
CA LEU A 27 -12.98 1.30 3.95
C LEU A 27 -12.78 1.73 5.41
N LYS A 28 -12.82 0.81 6.37
CA LYS A 28 -12.53 1.15 7.79
C LYS A 28 -11.14 1.73 8.00
N GLN A 29 -10.12 1.22 7.29
CA GLN A 29 -8.76 1.78 7.37
C GLN A 29 -8.69 3.20 6.77
N ILE A 30 -9.37 3.44 5.64
CA ILE A 30 -9.47 4.77 5.04
C ILE A 30 -10.24 5.73 5.96
N GLU A 31 -11.35 5.29 6.56
CA GLU A 31 -12.10 6.10 7.50
C GLU A 31 -11.27 6.45 8.74
N TYR A 32 -10.45 5.52 9.25
CA TYR A 32 -9.52 5.80 10.34
C TYR A 32 -8.52 6.92 9.96
N LEU A 33 -7.94 6.86 8.75
CA LEU A 33 -7.07 7.89 8.21
C LEU A 33 -7.80 9.25 8.18
N LEU A 34 -9.03 9.30 7.66
CA LEU A 34 -9.83 10.53 7.53
C LEU A 34 -10.26 11.11 8.89
N ARG A 35 -10.68 10.25 9.84
CA ARG A 35 -11.01 10.66 11.22
C ARG A 35 -9.81 11.27 11.93
N SER A 36 -8.61 10.76 11.63
CA SER A 36 -7.33 11.25 12.16
C SER A 36 -6.85 12.55 11.48
N LYS A 37 -7.62 13.09 10.53
CA LYS A 37 -7.31 14.32 9.77
C LYS A 37 -6.04 14.24 8.93
N TRP A 38 -5.67 13.03 8.52
CA TRP A 38 -4.55 12.82 7.60
C TRP A 38 -5.02 12.93 6.15
N VAL A 39 -4.11 13.28 5.25
CA VAL A 39 -4.41 13.43 3.82
C VAL A 39 -4.10 12.12 3.11
N PRO A 40 -5.11 11.43 2.52
CA PRO A 40 -4.88 10.19 1.82
C PRO A 40 -4.21 10.43 0.47
N CYS A 41 -3.37 9.48 0.05
CA CYS A 41 -2.78 9.44 -1.28
C CYS A 41 -2.60 7.98 -1.71
N LEU A 42 -2.64 7.74 -3.02
CA LEU A 42 -2.34 6.43 -3.61
C LEU A 42 -0.98 6.45 -4.27
N GLU A 43 -0.27 5.34 -4.18
CA GLU A 43 0.99 5.12 -4.89
C GLU A 43 0.99 3.73 -5.50
N PHE A 44 1.64 3.58 -6.67
CA PHE A 44 1.68 2.33 -7.40
C PHE A 44 3.07 2.00 -7.97
N SER A 45 3.38 0.72 -8.13
CA SER A 45 4.65 0.24 -8.67
C SER A 45 4.51 -1.16 -9.27
N LYS A 46 5.27 -1.46 -10.33
CA LYS A 46 5.37 -2.83 -10.88
C LYS A 46 6.42 -3.69 -10.17
N VAL A 47 7.39 -3.08 -9.47
CA VAL A 47 8.52 -3.79 -8.85
C VAL A 47 8.17 -4.33 -7.47
N GLY A 48 7.38 -3.59 -6.70
CA GLY A 48 6.80 -4.03 -5.42
C GLY A 48 7.74 -4.12 -4.21
N PHE A 49 9.06 -4.25 -4.40
CA PHE A 49 10.01 -4.48 -3.30
C PHE A 49 11.26 -3.61 -3.41
N VAL A 50 11.89 -3.35 -2.27
CA VAL A 50 13.17 -2.65 -2.19
C VAL A 50 14.31 -3.51 -2.74
N TYR A 51 15.31 -2.85 -3.33
CA TYR A 51 16.53 -3.49 -3.83
C TYR A 51 17.71 -2.51 -3.70
N ARG A 52 18.91 -2.90 -4.14
CA ARG A 52 20.11 -2.04 -4.10
C ARG A 52 20.91 -2.20 -5.38
N GLU A 53 20.77 -1.21 -6.26
CA GLU A 53 21.50 -1.10 -7.52
C GLU A 53 22.48 0.07 -7.48
N ASN A 54 22.01 1.24 -7.06
CA ASN A 54 22.74 2.49 -7.24
C ASN A 54 23.76 2.80 -6.15
N HIS A 55 23.51 2.37 -4.91
CA HIS A 55 24.45 2.63 -3.81
C HIS A 55 24.31 1.64 -2.64
N ARG A 56 25.37 1.54 -1.81
CA ARG A 56 25.44 0.61 -0.69
C ARG A 56 25.75 1.24 0.69
N SER A 57 25.71 2.57 0.81
CA SER A 57 25.84 3.24 2.12
C SER A 57 24.72 2.88 3.11
N PRO A 58 24.97 3.04 4.42
CA PRO A 58 23.92 2.95 5.44
C PRO A 58 22.71 3.84 5.09
N GLY A 59 21.50 3.29 5.23
CA GLY A 59 20.24 4.00 4.96
C GLY A 59 19.84 4.14 3.49
N TYR A 60 20.66 3.68 2.53
CA TYR A 60 20.34 3.74 1.11
C TYR A 60 19.74 2.42 0.58
N TYR A 61 18.54 2.55 0.00
CA TYR A 61 17.82 1.48 -0.71
C TYR A 61 17.08 2.06 -1.91
N ASP A 62 17.10 1.34 -3.03
CA ASP A 62 16.30 1.60 -4.22
C ASP A 62 14.90 0.97 -4.04
N GLY A 63 13.93 1.42 -4.85
CA GLY A 63 12.56 0.87 -4.82
C GLY A 63 11.68 1.30 -3.64
N ARG A 64 12.16 2.20 -2.77
CA ARG A 64 11.35 2.80 -1.68
C ARG A 64 10.24 3.71 -2.21
N TYR A 65 10.58 4.53 -3.20
CA TYR A 65 9.62 5.41 -3.88
C TYR A 65 8.81 4.64 -4.90
N TRP A 66 7.49 4.79 -4.81
CA TRP A 66 6.54 4.34 -5.81
C TRP A 66 5.99 5.56 -6.55
N THR A 67 5.37 5.33 -7.71
CA THR A 67 4.81 6.43 -8.50
C THR A 67 3.51 6.91 -7.87
N MET A 68 3.36 8.21 -7.70
CA MET A 68 2.13 8.81 -7.17
C MET A 68 0.98 8.66 -8.16
N TRP A 69 -0.18 8.24 -7.68
CA TRP A 69 -1.42 8.26 -8.45
C TRP A 69 -2.11 9.61 -8.25
N LYS A 70 -2.22 10.41 -9.32
CA LYS A 70 -2.73 11.79 -9.30
C LYS A 70 -1.98 12.64 -8.25
N LEU A 71 -2.66 13.06 -7.18
CA LEU A 71 -2.15 13.91 -6.11
C LEU A 71 -2.77 13.48 -4.76
N PRO A 72 -2.18 13.87 -3.61
CA PRO A 72 -2.83 13.71 -2.31
C PRO A 72 -4.22 14.37 -2.31
N MET A 73 -5.21 13.68 -1.77
CA MET A 73 -6.61 14.08 -1.85
C MET A 73 -6.95 15.09 -0.74
N PHE A 74 -6.39 16.29 -0.83
CA PHE A 74 -6.63 17.37 0.12
C PHE A 74 -8.13 17.70 0.24
N GLY A 75 -8.62 17.80 1.47
CA GLY A 75 -10.03 18.09 1.75
C GLY A 75 -10.98 16.91 1.53
N CYS A 76 -10.47 15.71 1.20
CA CYS A 76 -11.28 14.50 1.12
C CYS A 76 -11.88 14.18 2.51
N THR A 77 -13.19 13.93 2.54
CA THR A 77 -13.93 13.57 3.76
C THR A 77 -14.75 12.28 3.60
N ASP A 78 -14.66 11.63 2.45
CA ASP A 78 -15.46 10.46 2.09
C ASP A 78 -14.54 9.32 1.64
N ALA A 79 -14.54 8.23 2.40
CA ALA A 79 -13.69 7.07 2.14
C ALA A 79 -14.00 6.42 0.79
N THR A 80 -15.23 6.53 0.29
CA THR A 80 -15.62 5.95 -1.00
C THR A 80 -14.94 6.65 -2.17
N GLN A 81 -14.54 7.93 -2.03
CA GLN A 81 -13.76 8.64 -3.04
C GLN A 81 -12.36 8.04 -3.18
N VAL A 82 -11.72 7.71 -2.05
CA VAL A 82 -10.39 7.06 -2.05
C VAL A 82 -10.48 5.66 -2.65
N LEU A 83 -11.53 4.91 -2.29
CA LEU A 83 -11.80 3.58 -2.88
C LEU A 83 -12.03 3.67 -4.39
N LYS A 84 -12.78 4.68 -4.86
CA LYS A 84 -12.99 4.89 -6.30
C LYS A 84 -11.67 5.13 -7.04
N GLU A 85 -10.77 5.94 -6.47
CA GLU A 85 -9.44 6.18 -7.04
C GLU A 85 -8.58 4.91 -7.06
N LEU A 86 -8.73 4.03 -6.07
CA LEU A 86 -8.09 2.71 -6.08
C LEU A 86 -8.58 1.86 -7.25
N GLU A 87 -9.89 1.83 -7.50
CA GLU A 87 -10.46 1.09 -8.63
C GLU A 87 -10.02 1.69 -9.98
N GLU A 88 -9.92 3.02 -10.10
CA GLU A 88 -9.37 3.67 -11.30
C GLU A 88 -7.89 3.31 -11.52
N ALA A 89 -7.08 3.32 -10.46
CA ALA A 89 -5.66 2.93 -10.52
C ALA A 89 -5.48 1.46 -10.92
N LYS A 90 -6.28 0.55 -10.34
CA LYS A 90 -6.30 -0.88 -10.70
C LYS A 90 -6.66 -1.10 -12.16
N LYS A 91 -7.64 -0.36 -12.68
CA LYS A 91 -8.06 -0.46 -14.08
C LYS A 91 -7.00 0.05 -15.04
N ALA A 92 -6.33 1.14 -14.68
CA ALA A 92 -5.26 1.72 -15.50
C ALA A 92 -3.97 0.88 -15.48
N TYR A 93 -3.65 0.29 -14.33
CA TYR A 93 -2.43 -0.48 -14.08
C TYR A 93 -2.73 -1.82 -13.38
N PRO A 94 -3.34 -2.78 -14.09
CA PRO A 94 -3.75 -4.07 -13.49
C PRO A 94 -2.57 -4.97 -13.09
N ASP A 95 -1.36 -4.66 -13.57
CA ASP A 95 -0.13 -5.38 -13.26
C ASP A 95 0.73 -4.67 -12.18
N ALA A 96 0.22 -3.62 -11.54
CA ALA A 96 0.92 -2.88 -10.50
C ALA A 96 0.40 -3.21 -9.09
N PHE A 97 1.30 -3.16 -8.12
CA PHE A 97 0.94 -3.03 -6.71
C PHE A 97 0.40 -1.63 -6.46
N VAL A 98 -0.64 -1.50 -5.63
CA VAL A 98 -1.16 -0.19 -5.19
C VAL A 98 -1.24 -0.17 -3.67
N ARG A 99 -0.70 0.89 -3.06
CA ARG A 99 -0.81 1.14 -1.62
C ARG A 99 -1.53 2.45 -1.35
N ILE A 100 -2.18 2.52 -0.20
CA ILE A 100 -2.76 3.76 0.32
C ILE A 100 -1.85 4.25 1.44
N ILE A 101 -1.50 5.53 1.38
CA ILE A 101 -0.72 6.23 2.38
C ILE A 101 -1.50 7.42 2.94
N GLY A 102 -1.14 7.89 4.13
CA GLY A 102 -1.76 9.06 4.76
C GLY A 102 -0.73 9.97 5.41
N PHE A 103 -0.79 11.25 5.07
CA PHE A 103 0.13 12.28 5.54
C PHE A 103 -0.44 13.07 6.70
N ASP A 104 0.34 13.22 7.76
CA ASP A 104 0.14 14.24 8.79
C ASP A 104 0.97 15.47 8.41
N ASN A 105 0.29 16.55 8.03
CA ASN A 105 0.91 17.79 7.61
C ASN A 105 1.46 18.62 8.77
N VAL A 106 1.00 18.38 10.00
CA VAL A 106 1.51 19.06 11.20
C VAL A 106 2.87 18.48 11.56
N ARG A 107 2.99 17.15 11.55
CA ARG A 107 4.24 16.44 11.89
C ARG A 107 5.17 16.23 10.70
N GLN A 108 4.68 16.41 9.48
CA GLN A 108 5.38 16.14 8.22
C GLN A 108 5.84 14.68 8.08
N VAL A 109 4.97 13.74 8.45
CA VAL A 109 5.27 12.29 8.41
C VAL A 109 4.10 11.53 7.78
N GLN A 110 4.41 10.43 7.08
CA GLN A 110 3.41 9.42 6.72
C GLN A 110 3.06 8.57 7.94
N LEU A 111 1.82 8.65 8.43
CA LEU A 111 1.39 7.92 9.62
C LEU A 111 0.65 6.62 9.31
N ILE A 112 0.33 6.38 8.03
CA ILE A 112 -0.26 5.15 7.56
C ILE A 112 0.28 4.81 6.17
N SER A 113 0.53 3.53 5.95
CA SER A 113 0.92 2.94 4.67
C SER A 113 0.56 1.46 4.71
N PHE A 114 -0.38 1.04 3.86
CA PHE A 114 -0.76 -0.38 3.72
C PHE A 114 -1.06 -0.71 2.26
N ILE A 115 -0.80 -1.96 1.88
CA ILE A 115 -1.11 -2.46 0.54
C ILE A 115 -2.63 -2.55 0.37
N ALA A 116 -3.15 -2.03 -0.74
CA ALA A 116 -4.58 -2.01 -1.06
C ALA A 116 -4.91 -2.91 -2.27
N TYR A 117 -3.92 -3.17 -3.14
CA TYR A 117 -4.06 -4.09 -4.26
C TYR A 117 -2.72 -4.77 -4.58
N LYS A 118 -2.78 -6.06 -4.92
CA LYS A 118 -1.68 -6.86 -5.44
C LYS A 118 -2.08 -7.39 -6.83
N PRO A 119 -1.18 -7.37 -7.82
CA PRO A 119 -1.47 -7.92 -9.13
C PRO A 119 -1.63 -9.45 -9.06
N PRO A 120 -2.31 -10.07 -10.05
CA PRO A 120 -2.49 -11.51 -10.11
C PRO A 120 -1.16 -12.28 -10.05
N GLY A 121 -1.15 -13.44 -9.39
CA GLY A 121 0.05 -14.28 -9.27
C GLY A 121 1.05 -13.84 -8.20
N CYS A 122 0.79 -12.74 -7.49
CA CYS A 122 1.55 -12.32 -6.30
C CYS A 122 0.86 -12.71 -4.98
N GLU A 123 -0.14 -13.59 -5.03
CA GLU A 123 -0.82 -14.13 -3.86
C GLU A 123 0.08 -15.10 -3.11
N GLU A 124 -0.02 -15.11 -1.79
CA GLU A 124 0.76 -16.02 -0.96
C GLU A 124 0.25 -17.44 -1.20
N SER A 125 1.12 -18.32 -1.71
CA SER A 125 0.82 -19.73 -2.00
C SER A 125 0.69 -20.59 -0.72
N GLY A 126 0.25 -20.00 0.38
CA GLY A 126 0.34 -20.55 1.74
C GLY A 126 -1.01 -20.88 2.39
N GLY A 127 -2.02 -21.26 1.61
CA GLY A 127 -3.33 -21.65 2.14
C GLY A 127 -3.86 -22.96 1.56
N ASN A 128 -3.52 -24.07 2.21
CA ASN A 128 -4.35 -25.28 2.34
C ASN A 128 -4.19 -25.79 3.78
#